data_AF-A0AAD5N8Q4-F1
#
_entry.id   AF-A0AAD5N8Q4-F1
#
_cell.length_a   1.000
_cell.length_b   1.000
_cell.length_c   1.000
_cell.angle_alpha   90.00
_cell.angle_beta   90.00
_cell.angle_gamma   90.00
#
_symmetry.space_group_name_H-M   'P 1'
#
loop_
_entity.id
_entity.type
_entity.pdbx_description
1 polymer ?
#
loop_
_entity_poly.entity_id
_entity_poly.type
_entity_poly.pdbx_seq_one_letter_code
_entity_poly.pdbx_strand_id
1 'polypeptide(L)'
;MVVVYRGSDQPPFNWLPVAITLTTFYVPLFVFANQANFDLEKSLSLSCDRHCYNGLCLNGSCICSKGWVGAQCDHCYGRIKMTENQSHLIDGPLDYTSSSKCTWVIENVKNAATSLNIRLENFQTECGWDFVYIYDGDGVYGEQLAAFCGDQQVQELSAPSGKALIYFFSDLAMNLNGFNITYEFNKCPYNCHAHGSCQNSNCICEEGFTGAYCDMRTCTKRDEGKPGPCLHGGICKNLRCSCATSYHGENCQVQNKQSVWDRITADRAPAGRASHASVIIDDSIWSVGGEHFNGVIFDDPVVFNLTSRLWTTVVVEGKHKPASRFDHTLVRYKMKLFMFGGVIGRKNITSELWSFDLQTREWRLEGGENSNVMAPPLSLAGHSAHVTGSQMLIFFWLSS
;
A
#
# COMPACT_ATOMS: atom_id res chain seq x y z
N MET A 1 4.90 -21.40 -39.69
CA MET A 1 5.71 -21.81 -40.85
C MET A 1 6.92 -22.56 -40.33
N VAL A 2 6.86 -23.89 -40.31
CA VAL A 2 8.03 -24.79 -40.45
C VAL A 2 7.49 -26.06 -41.10
N VAL A 3 8.07 -26.37 -42.25
CA VAL A 3 7.93 -27.58 -43.06
C VAL A 3 8.98 -28.58 -42.57
N VAL A 4 8.68 -29.88 -42.43
CA VAL A 4 9.67 -30.97 -42.63
C VAL A 4 8.99 -32.29 -43.07
N TYR A 5 9.33 -32.69 -44.30
CA TYR A 5 9.58 -34.02 -44.90
C TYR A 5 8.66 -35.24 -44.68
N ARG A 6 8.12 -35.72 -45.81
CA ARG A 6 7.71 -37.12 -46.08
C ARG A 6 8.70 -37.76 -47.06
N GLY A 7 9.06 -39.01 -46.80
CA GLY A 7 9.74 -39.95 -47.68
C GLY A 7 10.14 -41.14 -46.82
N SER A 8 9.96 -42.40 -47.18
CA SER A 8 9.41 -43.10 -48.33
C SER A 8 9.15 -44.52 -47.82
N ASP A 9 8.19 -45.21 -48.41
CA ASP A 9 8.26 -46.64 -48.76
C ASP A 9 6.85 -47.23 -48.84
N GLN A 10 6.36 -47.34 -50.07
CA GLN A 10 5.41 -48.39 -50.46
C GLN A 10 6.22 -49.56 -51.03
N PRO A 11 5.69 -50.79 -50.97
CA PRO A 11 5.09 -51.33 -52.20
C PRO A 11 3.89 -52.26 -51.89
N PRO A 12 3.33 -52.99 -52.87
CA PRO A 12 2.37 -52.47 -53.84
C PRO A 12 1.05 -53.28 -53.79
N PHE A 13 -0.09 -52.67 -54.08
CA PHE A 13 -1.27 -53.46 -54.46
C PHE A 13 -1.96 -52.90 -55.69
N ASN A 14 -2.14 -53.81 -56.65
CA ASN A 14 -2.60 -53.61 -58.02
C ASN A 14 -4.05 -53.16 -58.11
N TRP A 15 -4.32 -52.42 -59.19
CA TRP A 15 -5.62 -51.94 -59.62
C TRP A 15 -6.51 -53.04 -60.21
N LEU A 16 -7.79 -53.06 -59.85
CA LEU A 16 -8.88 -53.48 -60.74
C LEU A 16 -10.11 -52.57 -60.49
N PRO A 17 -10.76 -52.04 -61.55
CA PRO A 17 -11.95 -51.21 -61.42
C PRO A 17 -13.21 -52.03 -61.66
N VAL A 18 -14.24 -51.87 -60.83
CA VAL A 18 -15.62 -52.14 -61.22
C VAL A 18 -16.54 -51.11 -60.57
N ALA A 19 -17.15 -50.28 -61.42
CA ALA A 19 -18.31 -49.48 -61.07
C ALA A 19 -19.55 -50.39 -61.08
N ILE A 20 -20.54 -50.12 -60.20
CA ILE A 20 -21.96 -49.89 -60.56
C ILE A 20 -22.86 -49.94 -59.29
N THR A 21 -23.52 -48.79 -59.08
CA THR A 21 -24.86 -48.49 -58.54
C THR A 21 -25.36 -49.00 -57.19
N LEU A 22 -25.55 -48.01 -56.29
CA LEU A 22 -26.76 -47.67 -55.53
C LEU A 22 -27.63 -48.82 -54.98
N THR A 23 -27.42 -49.14 -53.70
CA THR A 23 -28.51 -49.42 -52.74
C THR A 23 -28.07 -49.03 -51.33
N THR A 24 -28.93 -48.30 -50.63
CA THR A 24 -28.82 -47.85 -49.25
C THR A 24 -28.64 -49.02 -48.26
N PHE A 25 -27.54 -49.03 -47.49
CA PHE A 25 -27.41 -49.85 -46.29
C PHE A 25 -26.62 -49.11 -45.20
N TYR A 26 -27.12 -49.24 -43.97
CA TYR A 26 -26.59 -48.70 -42.72
C TYR A 26 -25.09 -48.97 -42.54
N VAL A 27 -24.31 -47.92 -42.20
CA VAL A 27 -22.93 -48.07 -41.72
C VAL A 27 -22.94 -47.94 -40.19
N PRO A 28 -22.53 -48.96 -39.42
CA PRO A 28 -22.22 -48.76 -38.01
C PRO A 28 -20.93 -47.94 -37.91
N LEU A 29 -20.97 -46.86 -37.13
CA LEU A 29 -19.78 -46.11 -36.74
C LEU A 29 -18.93 -46.99 -35.82
N PHE A 30 -17.88 -47.63 -36.35
CA PHE A 30 -16.81 -48.17 -35.51
C PHE A 30 -15.83 -47.05 -35.20
N VAL A 31 -15.95 -46.48 -34.00
CA VAL A 31 -14.92 -45.63 -33.41
C VAL A 31 -13.78 -46.56 -32.98
N PHE A 32 -12.70 -46.60 -33.75
CA PHE A 32 -11.43 -47.14 -33.24
C PHE A 32 -10.83 -46.11 -32.28
N ALA A 33 -11.03 -46.32 -30.99
CA ALA A 33 -10.25 -45.63 -29.97
C ALA A 33 -8.84 -46.25 -29.96
N ASN A 34 -7.84 -45.52 -30.46
CA ASN A 34 -6.45 -45.82 -30.17
C ASN A 34 -6.21 -45.53 -28.68
N GLN A 35 -6.38 -46.52 -27.81
CA GLN A 35 -5.86 -46.47 -26.45
C GLN A 35 -4.35 -46.69 -26.52
N ALA A 36 -3.59 -45.60 -26.59
CA ALA A 36 -2.21 -45.61 -26.14
C ALA A 36 -2.24 -45.57 -24.60
N ASN A 37 -2.11 -46.72 -23.96
CA ASN A 37 -1.85 -46.79 -22.52
C ASN A 37 -0.40 -46.33 -22.28
N PHE A 38 -0.24 -45.08 -21.84
CA PHE A 38 1.02 -44.64 -21.25
C PHE A 38 1.00 -44.97 -19.77
N ASP A 39 1.84 -45.93 -19.40
CA ASP A 39 2.04 -46.34 -18.02
C ASP A 39 2.98 -45.33 -17.32
N LEU A 40 2.38 -44.27 -16.77
CA LEU A 40 3.10 -43.14 -16.16
C LEU A 40 4.00 -43.59 -14.99
N GLU A 41 3.62 -44.66 -14.29
CA GLU A 41 4.38 -45.23 -13.16
C GLU A 41 5.72 -45.81 -13.57
N LYS A 42 5.88 -46.24 -14.83
CA LYS A 42 7.13 -46.80 -15.33
C LYS A 42 8.16 -45.76 -15.77
N SER A 43 7.74 -44.48 -15.87
CA SER A 43 8.64 -43.34 -16.14
C SER A 43 9.23 -42.70 -14.87
N LEU A 44 8.79 -43.16 -13.70
CA LEU A 44 9.09 -42.58 -12.39
C LEU A 44 10.39 -43.08 -11.74
N SER A 45 11.29 -43.77 -12.47
CA SER A 45 12.62 -44.11 -11.92
C SER A 45 13.73 -44.24 -12.96
N LEU A 46 14.27 -43.10 -13.38
CA LEU A 46 15.72 -42.96 -13.52
C LEU A 46 16.10 -41.59 -12.93
N SER A 47 16.84 -41.61 -11.82
CA SER A 47 17.31 -40.41 -11.13
C SER A 47 17.98 -39.45 -12.11
N CYS A 48 17.63 -38.15 -12.05
CA CYS A 48 18.40 -37.14 -12.76
C CYS A 48 19.82 -37.09 -12.19
N ASP A 49 20.82 -37.02 -13.06
CA ASP A 49 22.22 -36.86 -12.66
C ASP A 49 22.45 -35.58 -11.83
N ARG A 50 21.56 -34.58 -11.98
CA ARG A 50 21.58 -33.32 -11.25
C ARG A 50 20.21 -32.98 -10.65
N HIS A 51 20.22 -32.28 -9.53
CA HIS A 51 19.00 -31.87 -8.84
C HIS A 51 18.23 -30.82 -9.66
N CYS A 52 16.92 -31.05 -9.86
CA CYS A 52 15.98 -30.05 -10.37
C CYS A 52 15.49 -29.17 -9.21
N TYR A 53 15.80 -27.88 -9.19
CA TYR A 53 15.44 -26.98 -8.09
C TYR A 53 13.94 -26.65 -8.09
N ASN A 54 13.45 -26.10 -9.20
CA ASN A 54 12.05 -25.68 -9.35
C ASN A 54 11.34 -26.46 -10.46
N GLY A 55 11.36 -27.79 -10.39
CA GLY A 55 10.76 -28.64 -11.41
C GLY A 55 10.74 -30.12 -11.03
N LEU A 56 10.25 -30.94 -11.97
CA LEU A 56 10.19 -32.39 -11.81
C LEU A 56 11.22 -33.06 -12.72
N CYS A 57 11.89 -34.07 -12.21
CA CYS A 57 12.77 -34.91 -13.00
C CYS A 57 11.94 -35.94 -13.78
N LEU A 58 12.01 -35.92 -15.12
CA LEU A 58 11.40 -36.93 -15.98
C LEU A 58 12.42 -37.41 -17.02
N ASN A 59 12.65 -38.72 -17.10
CA ASN A 59 13.58 -39.36 -18.04
C ASN A 59 15.00 -38.72 -18.06
N GLY A 60 15.55 -38.38 -16.89
CA GLY A 60 16.89 -37.80 -16.76
C GLY A 60 17.00 -36.32 -17.15
N SER A 61 15.89 -35.62 -17.42
CA SER A 61 15.84 -34.18 -17.68
C SER A 61 14.87 -33.47 -16.75
N CYS A 62 15.18 -32.22 -16.37
CA CYS A 62 14.31 -31.40 -15.55
C CYS A 62 13.22 -30.72 -16.40
N ILE A 63 11.96 -30.89 -16.01
CA ILE A 63 10.82 -30.14 -16.53
C ILE A 63 10.48 -29.04 -15.52
N CYS A 64 10.68 -27.79 -15.92
CA CYS A 64 10.55 -26.65 -15.04
C CYS A 64 9.11 -26.24 -14.78
N SER A 65 8.85 -25.86 -13.53
CA SER A 65 7.62 -25.18 -13.14
C SER A 65 7.49 -23.86 -13.89
N LYS A 66 6.25 -23.39 -14.07
CA LYS A 66 5.98 -22.13 -14.77
C LYS A 66 6.77 -20.98 -14.16
N GLY A 67 7.50 -20.26 -15.01
CA GLY A 67 8.33 -19.11 -14.63
C GLY A 67 9.80 -19.45 -14.41
N TRP A 68 10.14 -20.73 -14.31
CA TRP A 68 11.52 -21.23 -14.16
C TRP A 68 12.05 -21.80 -15.46
N VAL A 69 13.35 -21.63 -15.69
CA VAL A 69 14.11 -22.09 -16.86
C VAL A 69 15.50 -22.56 -16.43
N GLY A 70 16.28 -23.06 -17.37
CA GLY A 70 17.60 -23.65 -17.11
C GLY A 70 17.55 -25.18 -17.10
N ALA A 71 18.71 -25.82 -17.27
CA ALA A 71 18.80 -27.28 -17.30
C ALA A 71 18.40 -27.93 -15.96
N GLN A 72 18.49 -27.17 -14.86
CA GLN A 72 18.13 -27.59 -13.51
C GLN A 72 16.94 -26.80 -12.93
N CYS A 73 16.25 -25.98 -13.75
CA CYS A 73 15.17 -25.11 -13.30
C CYS A 73 15.60 -24.16 -12.18
N ASP A 74 16.78 -23.59 -12.37
CA ASP A 74 17.58 -22.81 -11.44
C ASP A 74 17.55 -21.31 -11.72
N HIS A 75 16.86 -20.89 -12.79
CA HIS A 75 16.76 -19.48 -13.19
C HIS A 75 15.31 -19.06 -13.33
N CYS A 76 14.95 -17.90 -12.79
CA CYS A 76 13.65 -17.31 -13.06
C CYS A 76 13.66 -16.38 -14.28
N TYR A 77 12.76 -16.65 -15.25
CA TYR A 77 12.62 -15.82 -16.46
C TYR A 77 11.17 -15.44 -16.78
N GLY A 78 10.22 -15.93 -15.99
CA GLY A 78 8.80 -15.75 -16.28
C GLY A 78 8.00 -15.25 -15.11
N ARG A 79 6.68 -15.35 -15.28
CA ARG A 79 5.69 -14.91 -14.29
C ARG A 79 5.26 -16.08 -13.42
N ILE A 80 5.55 -15.98 -12.14
CA ILE A 80 5.20 -16.95 -11.10
C ILE A 80 4.05 -16.38 -10.25
N LYS A 81 3.03 -17.19 -10.02
CA LYS A 81 1.88 -16.82 -9.17
C LYS A 81 2.09 -17.41 -7.79
N MET A 82 1.93 -16.56 -6.77
CA MET A 82 2.22 -16.86 -5.38
C MET A 82 0.95 -16.71 -4.54
N THR A 83 0.59 -17.77 -3.81
CA THR A 83 -0.68 -17.84 -3.05
C THR A 83 -0.52 -18.31 -1.61
N GLU A 84 0.66 -18.83 -1.25
CA GLU A 84 0.96 -19.30 0.10
C GLU A 84 1.47 -18.14 0.96
N ASN A 85 1.45 -18.29 2.29
CA ASN A 85 2.02 -17.30 3.19
C ASN A 85 3.52 -17.54 3.37
N GLN A 86 4.29 -16.47 3.57
CA GLN A 86 5.71 -16.50 3.94
C GLN A 86 6.59 -17.27 2.96
N SER A 87 6.34 -17.10 1.65
CA SER A 87 7.19 -17.67 0.61
C SER A 87 8.44 -16.81 0.37
N HIS A 88 9.58 -17.47 0.23
CA HIS A 88 10.83 -16.83 -0.16
C HIS A 88 10.87 -16.59 -1.67
N LEU A 89 11.05 -15.35 -2.07
CA LEU A 89 11.21 -14.96 -3.46
C LEU A 89 12.69 -14.74 -3.72
N ILE A 90 13.24 -15.64 -4.53
CA ILE A 90 14.62 -15.69 -5.01
C ILE A 90 14.57 -16.00 -6.50
N ASP A 91 15.52 -15.51 -7.30
CA ASP A 91 15.57 -15.80 -8.74
C ASP A 91 16.33 -17.11 -9.07
N GLY A 92 17.00 -17.70 -8.08
CA GLY A 92 17.77 -18.93 -8.19
C GLY A 92 18.41 -19.37 -6.85
N PRO A 93 19.09 -20.53 -6.81
CA PRO A 93 19.69 -21.10 -5.60
C PRO A 93 21.08 -20.50 -5.22
N LEU A 94 21.67 -19.70 -6.09
CA LEU A 94 22.96 -19.03 -5.92
C LEU A 94 22.77 -17.51 -6.01
N ASP A 95 23.85 -16.77 -6.20
CA ASP A 95 23.83 -15.38 -6.68
C ASP A 95 22.84 -15.21 -7.82
N TYR A 96 22.24 -14.02 -7.90
CA TYR A 96 21.20 -13.80 -8.92
C TYR A 96 21.76 -13.95 -10.32
N THR A 97 20.89 -14.31 -11.24
CA THR A 97 21.29 -14.68 -12.60
C THR A 97 21.25 -13.48 -13.53
N SER A 98 22.14 -13.44 -14.52
CA SER A 98 22.16 -12.36 -15.52
C SER A 98 21.05 -12.53 -16.55
N SER A 99 20.58 -11.42 -17.11
CA SER A 99 19.44 -11.33 -18.03
C SER A 99 18.10 -11.81 -17.44
N SER A 100 17.98 -11.79 -16.12
CA SER A 100 16.76 -12.19 -15.42
C SER A 100 15.61 -11.25 -15.71
N LYS A 101 14.42 -11.84 -15.86
CA LYS A 101 13.14 -11.15 -16.02
C LYS A 101 12.09 -11.85 -15.19
N CYS A 102 12.29 -11.88 -13.88
CA CYS A 102 11.42 -12.61 -12.98
C CYS A 102 10.27 -11.73 -12.52
N THR A 103 9.05 -12.26 -12.59
CA THR A 103 7.87 -11.56 -12.07
C THR A 103 7.12 -12.45 -11.10
N TRP A 104 6.93 -11.99 -9.87
CA TRP A 104 6.03 -12.62 -8.90
C TRP A 104 4.73 -11.84 -8.83
N VAL A 105 3.62 -12.56 -8.86
CA VAL A 105 2.30 -11.99 -8.62
C VAL A 105 1.70 -12.68 -7.42
N ILE A 106 1.64 -11.94 -6.33
CA ILE A 106 1.17 -12.37 -5.04
C ILE A 106 -0.31 -12.02 -4.94
N GLU A 107 -1.14 -13.02 -4.70
CA GLU A 107 -2.57 -12.79 -4.46
C GLU A 107 -3.12 -13.81 -3.45
N ASN A 108 -3.93 -13.32 -2.51
CA ASN A 108 -4.64 -14.19 -1.59
C ASN A 108 -5.95 -14.68 -2.23
N VAL A 109 -5.93 -15.89 -2.76
CA VAL A 109 -7.11 -16.52 -3.40
C VAL A 109 -8.21 -16.85 -2.39
N LYS A 110 -7.87 -16.95 -1.10
CA LYS A 110 -8.83 -17.32 -0.03
C LYS A 110 -9.49 -16.10 0.62
N ASN A 111 -8.76 -14.99 0.77
CA ASN A 111 -9.24 -13.75 1.40
C ASN A 111 -8.65 -12.51 0.71
N ALA A 112 -9.37 -11.95 -0.26
CA ALA A 112 -8.91 -10.79 -1.03
C ALA A 112 -8.90 -9.45 -0.26
N ALA A 113 -9.36 -9.41 0.99
CA ALA A 113 -9.54 -8.18 1.77
C ALA A 113 -8.40 -7.89 2.77
N THR A 114 -7.39 -8.75 2.86
CA THR A 114 -6.28 -8.59 3.81
C THR A 114 -5.08 -7.93 3.14
N SER A 115 -4.56 -6.87 3.75
CA SER A 115 -3.29 -6.24 3.36
C SER A 115 -2.14 -7.25 3.38
N LEU A 116 -1.15 -6.98 2.52
CA LEU A 116 0.03 -7.81 2.32
C LEU A 116 1.25 -7.07 2.86
N ASN A 117 1.95 -7.68 3.82
CA ASN A 117 3.25 -7.19 4.28
C ASN A 117 4.35 -7.85 3.47
N ILE A 118 5.30 -7.06 2.96
CA ILE A 118 6.43 -7.51 2.15
C ILE A 118 7.71 -7.12 2.89
N ARG A 119 8.62 -8.07 3.09
CA ARG A 119 9.85 -7.86 3.83
C ARG A 119 11.07 -8.27 3.00
N LEU A 120 12.04 -7.37 2.90
CA LEU A 120 13.34 -7.66 2.33
C LEU A 120 14.23 -8.19 3.47
N GLU A 121 14.58 -9.47 3.44
CA GLU A 121 15.45 -10.09 4.45
C GLU A 121 16.91 -9.74 4.21
N ASN A 122 17.33 -9.84 2.96
CA ASN A 122 18.65 -9.45 2.47
C ASN A 122 18.52 -8.98 1.01
N PHE A 123 19.38 -8.06 0.59
CA PHE A 123 19.30 -7.45 -0.73
C PHE A 123 20.64 -6.84 -1.14
N GLN A 124 21.25 -7.37 -2.19
CA GLN A 124 22.50 -6.92 -2.79
C GLN A 124 22.46 -7.15 -4.31
N THR A 125 22.31 -6.07 -5.07
CA THR A 125 22.26 -6.05 -6.55
C THR A 125 23.17 -4.97 -7.12
N GLU A 126 23.57 -5.06 -8.39
CA GLU A 126 24.36 -4.01 -9.05
C GLU A 126 23.51 -2.75 -9.31
N CYS A 127 23.71 -1.71 -8.51
CA CYS A 127 22.94 -0.49 -8.69
C CYS A 127 23.32 0.26 -9.98
N GLY A 128 22.30 0.69 -10.71
CA GLY A 128 22.43 1.31 -12.03
C GLY A 128 21.97 0.39 -13.15
N TRP A 129 21.97 -0.91 -12.93
CA TRP A 129 21.68 -1.93 -13.95
C TRP A 129 20.61 -2.92 -13.49
N ASP A 130 20.67 -3.36 -12.24
CA ASP A 130 19.82 -4.42 -11.70
C ASP A 130 18.88 -3.90 -10.62
N PHE A 131 17.59 -4.19 -10.77
CA PHE A 131 16.55 -3.58 -9.94
C PHE A 131 15.43 -4.55 -9.58
N VAL A 132 14.91 -4.40 -8.37
CA VAL A 132 13.63 -4.98 -7.94
C VAL A 132 12.59 -3.88 -7.80
N TYR A 133 11.50 -3.99 -8.55
CA TYR A 133 10.33 -3.11 -8.45
C TYR A 133 9.21 -3.82 -7.71
N ILE A 134 8.53 -3.09 -6.83
CA ILE A 134 7.40 -3.60 -6.04
C ILE A 134 6.21 -2.67 -6.25
N TYR A 135 5.08 -3.26 -6.67
CA TYR A 135 3.82 -2.57 -6.92
C TYR A 135 2.71 -3.13 -6.04
N ASP A 136 1.85 -2.27 -5.50
CA ASP A 136 0.58 -2.64 -4.85
C ASP A 136 -0.48 -2.91 -5.92
N GLY A 137 -0.82 -4.19 -6.12
CA GLY A 137 -1.71 -4.66 -7.19
C GLY A 137 -1.21 -5.90 -7.92
N ASP A 138 -1.89 -6.33 -8.98
CA ASP A 138 -1.54 -7.50 -9.80
C ASP A 138 -0.80 -7.16 -11.12
N GLY A 139 -0.37 -5.91 -11.26
CA GLY A 139 0.18 -5.36 -12.49
C GLY A 139 1.03 -4.10 -12.25
N VAL A 140 1.78 -3.70 -13.28
CA VAL A 140 2.63 -2.49 -13.29
C VAL A 140 1.84 -1.17 -13.27
N TYR A 141 0.52 -1.23 -13.42
CA TYR A 141 -0.36 -0.07 -13.29
C TYR A 141 -0.80 0.19 -11.84
N GLY A 142 -0.45 -0.71 -10.91
CA GLY A 142 -0.61 -0.50 -9.48
C GLY A 142 0.31 0.61 -8.94
N GLU A 143 0.08 1.04 -7.71
CA GLU A 143 0.95 2.01 -7.05
C GLU A 143 2.35 1.42 -6.87
N GLN A 144 3.39 2.07 -7.38
CA GLN A 144 4.77 1.62 -7.17
C GLN A 144 5.20 1.93 -5.74
N LEU A 145 5.27 0.90 -4.90
CA LEU A 145 5.68 1.02 -3.50
C LEU A 145 7.17 1.30 -3.37
N ALA A 146 7.99 0.64 -4.20
CA ALA A 146 9.44 0.78 -4.14
C ALA A 146 10.15 0.36 -5.44
N ALA A 147 11.38 0.86 -5.60
CA ALA A 147 12.39 0.35 -6.52
C ALA A 147 13.72 0.25 -5.77
N PHE A 148 14.28 -0.96 -5.67
CA PHE A 148 15.50 -1.24 -4.92
C PHE A 148 16.66 -1.63 -5.83
N CYS A 149 17.86 -1.20 -5.46
CA CYS A 149 19.15 -1.57 -6.05
C CYS A 149 20.24 -1.51 -4.96
N GLY A 150 21.44 -2.05 -5.21
CA GLY A 150 22.57 -1.93 -4.28
C GLY A 150 22.40 -2.78 -3.03
N ASP A 151 23.06 -2.37 -1.95
CA ASP A 151 22.93 -2.99 -0.63
C ASP A 151 21.82 -2.29 0.18
N GLN A 152 20.80 -3.05 0.59
CA GLN A 152 19.68 -2.53 1.38
C GLN A 152 19.62 -3.23 2.74
N GLN A 153 19.40 -2.44 3.80
CA GLN A 153 19.00 -2.98 5.10
C GLN A 153 17.61 -3.63 5.02
N VAL A 154 17.22 -4.33 6.09
CA VAL A 154 15.88 -4.92 6.21
C VAL A 154 14.83 -3.82 6.01
N GLN A 155 13.98 -3.99 5.00
CA GLN A 155 12.85 -3.11 4.71
C GLN A 155 11.54 -3.87 4.89
N GLU A 156 10.53 -3.19 5.42
CA GLU A 156 9.15 -3.68 5.45
C GLU A 156 8.23 -2.71 4.70
N LEU A 157 7.46 -3.24 3.76
CA LEU A 157 6.47 -2.52 2.97
C LEU A 157 5.08 -3.09 3.23
N SER A 158 4.07 -2.24 3.08
CA SER A 158 2.67 -2.64 3.15
C SER A 158 2.02 -2.39 1.79
N ALA A 159 1.34 -3.41 1.28
CA ALA A 159 0.51 -3.39 0.09
C ALA A 159 -0.97 -3.48 0.51
N PRO A 160 -1.67 -2.33 0.67
CA PRO A 160 -3.05 -2.28 1.12
C PRO A 160 -4.03 -3.06 0.25
N SER A 161 -3.78 -3.22 -1.05
CA SER A 161 -4.68 -3.97 -1.94
C SER A 161 -4.74 -5.47 -1.64
N GLY A 162 -3.82 -5.98 -0.81
CA GLY A 162 -3.68 -7.42 -0.55
C GLY A 162 -3.07 -8.20 -1.72
N LYS A 163 -2.61 -7.50 -2.75
CA LYS A 163 -1.91 -8.04 -3.91
C LYS A 163 -0.59 -7.31 -4.11
N ALA A 164 0.39 -7.99 -4.68
CA ALA A 164 1.59 -7.32 -5.13
C ALA A 164 2.17 -7.93 -6.41
N LEU A 165 2.72 -7.06 -7.25
CA LEU A 165 3.59 -7.45 -8.35
C LEU A 165 5.02 -7.07 -7.97
N ILE A 166 5.89 -8.07 -7.93
CA ILE A 166 7.33 -7.89 -7.70
C ILE A 166 8.04 -8.27 -8.99
N TYR A 167 8.82 -7.35 -9.55
CA TYR A 167 9.52 -7.53 -10.80
C TYR A 167 11.02 -7.34 -10.60
N PHE A 168 11.79 -8.38 -10.88
CA PHE A 168 13.24 -8.34 -10.89
C PHE A 168 13.76 -8.36 -12.33
N PHE A 169 14.68 -7.45 -12.61
CA PHE A 169 15.41 -7.38 -13.86
C PHE A 169 16.91 -7.28 -13.60
N SER A 170 17.69 -8.04 -14.37
CA SER A 170 19.15 -7.89 -14.43
C SER A 170 19.69 -7.77 -15.85
N ASP A 171 20.85 -7.13 -15.96
CA ASP A 171 21.60 -6.97 -17.21
C ASP A 171 22.49 -8.20 -17.52
N LEU A 172 23.44 -8.08 -18.45
CA LEU A 172 24.28 -9.22 -18.89
C LEU A 172 25.56 -9.40 -18.05
N ALA A 173 25.82 -8.55 -17.06
CA ALA A 173 27.07 -8.51 -16.32
C ALA A 173 26.85 -8.56 -14.80
N MET A 174 27.97 -8.68 -14.08
CA MET A 174 28.12 -8.58 -12.61
C MET A 174 26.94 -9.02 -11.74
N ASN A 175 27.04 -10.25 -11.21
CA ASN A 175 26.08 -10.76 -10.24
C ASN A 175 26.63 -10.66 -8.81
N LEU A 176 25.77 -10.25 -7.88
CA LEU A 176 26.02 -10.25 -6.44
C LEU A 176 25.08 -11.25 -5.75
N ASN A 177 25.07 -11.25 -4.42
CA ASN A 177 24.31 -12.21 -3.59
C ASN A 177 22.78 -12.20 -3.84
N GLY A 178 22.24 -11.18 -4.51
CA GLY A 178 20.82 -11.14 -4.87
C GLY A 178 19.94 -10.71 -3.72
N PHE A 179 18.77 -11.31 -3.61
CA PHE A 179 17.77 -10.91 -2.64
C PHE A 179 16.96 -12.08 -2.13
N ASN A 180 16.45 -11.93 -0.92
CA ASN A 180 15.45 -12.80 -0.35
C ASN A 180 14.31 -11.94 0.16
N ILE A 181 13.17 -12.03 -0.53
CA ILE A 181 11.95 -11.30 -0.16
C ILE A 181 10.95 -12.28 0.41
N THR A 182 10.43 -11.99 1.58
CA THR A 182 9.32 -12.72 2.19
C THR A 182 8.06 -11.86 2.17
N TYR A 183 6.90 -12.50 2.24
CA TYR A 183 5.65 -11.76 2.34
C TYR A 183 4.64 -12.51 3.21
N GLU A 184 3.75 -11.79 3.86
CA GLU A 184 2.74 -12.37 4.75
C GLU A 184 1.44 -11.60 4.67
N PHE A 185 0.33 -12.32 4.44
CA PHE A 185 -1.01 -11.76 4.48
C PHE A 185 -1.44 -11.51 5.92
N ASN A 186 -2.08 -10.37 6.16
CA ASN A 186 -2.65 -9.99 7.46
C ASN A 186 -1.64 -10.03 8.63
N LYS A 187 -0.36 -9.73 8.37
CA LYS A 187 0.63 -9.55 9.44
C LYS A 187 0.31 -8.25 10.18
N CYS A 188 0.13 -8.35 11.49
CA CYS A 188 0.07 -7.19 12.36
C CYS A 188 1.40 -7.00 13.09
N PRO A 189 1.81 -5.74 13.31
CA PRO A 189 3.03 -5.43 14.05
C PRO A 189 3.00 -6.01 15.46
N TYR A 190 4.09 -6.70 15.84
CA TYR A 190 4.29 -7.36 17.14
C TYR A 190 3.13 -8.27 17.60
N ASN A 191 2.34 -8.81 16.66
CA ASN A 191 1.15 -9.59 16.95
C ASN A 191 0.19 -8.88 17.95
N CYS A 192 0.07 -7.56 17.82
CA CYS A 192 -0.72 -6.71 18.70
C CYS A 192 -0.37 -6.88 20.20
N HIS A 193 0.89 -7.19 20.50
CA HIS A 193 1.38 -7.49 21.86
C HIS A 193 0.57 -8.55 22.63
N ALA A 194 -0.18 -9.41 21.91
CA ALA A 194 -1.16 -10.34 22.48
C ALA A 194 -2.28 -9.67 23.33
N HIS A 195 -2.56 -8.39 23.06
CA HIS A 195 -3.60 -7.58 23.72
C HIS A 195 -4.61 -7.00 22.71
N GLY A 196 -4.74 -7.66 21.56
CA GLY A 196 -5.57 -7.20 20.46
C GLY A 196 -5.77 -8.27 19.40
N SER A 197 -6.74 -8.02 18.53
CA SER A 197 -7.00 -8.84 17.35
C SER A 197 -6.50 -8.14 16.10
N CYS A 198 -5.83 -8.88 15.22
CA CYS A 198 -5.33 -8.36 13.96
C CYS A 198 -6.44 -8.34 12.89
N GLN A 199 -6.74 -7.15 12.36
CA GLN A 199 -7.68 -6.98 11.24
C GLN A 199 -7.07 -6.05 10.19
N ASN A 200 -6.79 -6.60 9.00
CA ASN A 200 -6.22 -5.88 7.85
C ASN A 200 -4.94 -5.11 8.21
N SER A 201 -3.98 -5.79 8.85
CA SER A 201 -2.73 -5.21 9.37
C SER A 201 -2.88 -4.06 10.37
N ASN A 202 -4.08 -3.86 10.91
CA ASN A 202 -4.33 -2.95 12.02
C ASN A 202 -4.69 -3.73 13.28
N CYS A 203 -4.13 -3.31 14.41
CA CYS A 203 -4.41 -3.93 15.69
C CYS A 203 -5.67 -3.32 16.31
N ILE A 204 -6.70 -4.13 16.50
CA ILE A 204 -7.89 -3.76 17.28
C ILE A 204 -7.65 -4.19 18.72
N CYS A 205 -7.38 -3.22 19.58
CA CYS A 205 -7.01 -3.49 20.96
C CYS A 205 -8.20 -3.93 21.83
N GLU A 206 -7.91 -4.83 22.76
CA GLU A 206 -8.84 -5.26 23.79
C GLU A 206 -9.08 -4.14 24.83
N GLU A 207 -10.15 -4.26 25.61
CA GLU A 207 -10.47 -3.27 26.64
C GLU A 207 -9.32 -3.09 27.64
N GLY A 208 -8.86 -1.86 27.81
CA GLY A 208 -7.73 -1.51 28.68
C GLY A 208 -6.38 -1.44 27.96
N PHE A 209 -6.35 -1.64 26.64
CA PHE A 209 -5.18 -1.44 25.80
C PHE A 209 -5.47 -0.49 24.64
N THR A 210 -4.45 0.22 24.18
CA THR A 210 -4.51 1.16 23.07
C THR A 210 -3.15 1.25 22.38
N GLY A 211 -3.06 2.08 21.34
CA GLY A 211 -1.88 2.20 20.50
C GLY A 211 -1.95 1.39 19.22
N ALA A 212 -1.03 1.65 18.31
CA ALA A 212 -0.94 0.94 17.03
C ALA A 212 -0.59 -0.56 17.20
N TYR A 213 -0.02 -0.91 18.36
CA TYR A 213 0.47 -2.26 18.68
C TYR A 213 -0.25 -2.88 19.89
N CYS A 214 -1.24 -2.19 20.48
CA CYS A 214 -1.92 -2.60 21.72
C CYS A 214 -0.98 -2.81 22.92
N ASP A 215 0.14 -2.12 22.93
CA ASP A 215 1.18 -2.14 23.96
C ASP A 215 0.92 -1.16 25.10
N MET A 216 0.12 -0.12 24.84
CA MET A 216 -0.16 0.92 25.82
C MET A 216 -1.39 0.57 26.67
N ARG A 217 -1.21 0.48 27.98
CA ARG A 217 -2.33 0.30 28.92
C ARG A 217 -3.12 1.59 29.09
N THR A 218 -4.43 1.51 29.12
CA THR A 218 -5.35 2.62 29.38
C THR A 218 -6.33 2.29 30.52
N CYS A 219 -6.88 3.31 31.15
CA CYS A 219 -7.82 3.14 32.25
C CYS A 219 -9.12 2.51 31.76
N THR A 220 -9.63 1.53 32.51
CA THR A 220 -10.96 0.94 32.28
C THR A 220 -11.98 1.52 33.25
N LYS A 221 -13.28 1.22 33.04
CA LYS A 221 -14.34 1.63 33.99
C LYS A 221 -14.12 1.10 35.41
N ARG A 222 -13.37 0.00 35.57
CA ARG A 222 -13.05 -0.61 36.87
C ARG A 222 -11.97 0.15 37.66
N ASP A 223 -11.21 0.97 36.94
CA ASP A 223 -10.09 1.73 37.48
C ASP A 223 -10.51 3.15 37.92
N GLU A 224 -11.75 3.57 37.67
CA GLU A 224 -12.22 4.92 38.01
C GLU A 224 -11.97 5.24 39.49
N GLY A 225 -11.25 6.35 39.74
CA GLY A 225 -10.85 6.78 41.08
C GLY A 225 -9.67 6.01 41.70
N LYS A 226 -9.07 5.05 40.98
CA LYS A 226 -7.89 4.28 41.39
C LYS A 226 -6.67 4.64 40.53
N PRO A 227 -5.45 4.25 40.94
CA PRO A 227 -4.25 4.49 40.12
C PRO A 227 -4.30 3.81 38.74
N GLY A 228 -4.87 2.61 38.63
CA GLY A 228 -4.95 1.89 37.34
C GLY A 228 -3.56 1.75 36.68
N PRO A 229 -3.41 2.07 35.37
CA PRO A 229 -2.12 2.13 34.69
C PRO A 229 -1.36 3.45 34.88
N CYS A 230 -1.89 4.41 35.65
CA CYS A 230 -1.29 5.73 35.83
C CYS A 230 -0.10 5.68 36.78
N LEU A 231 1.00 6.30 36.37
CA LEU A 231 2.24 6.37 37.12
C LEU A 231 2.29 7.62 38.02
N HIS A 232 3.27 7.66 38.92
CA HIS A 232 3.63 8.82 39.74
C HIS A 232 2.47 9.49 40.49
N GLY A 233 1.53 8.67 40.98
CA GLY A 233 0.37 9.15 41.74
C GLY A 233 -0.78 9.70 40.87
N GLY A 234 -0.77 9.44 39.56
CA GLY A 234 -1.92 9.66 38.70
C GLY A 234 -3.10 8.77 39.08
N ILE A 235 -4.32 9.24 38.79
CA ILE A 235 -5.57 8.52 39.07
C ILE A 235 -6.40 8.46 37.81
N CYS A 236 -7.02 7.31 37.53
CA CYS A 236 -7.95 7.17 36.43
C CYS A 236 -9.21 8.00 36.64
N LYS A 237 -9.52 8.86 35.66
CA LYS A 237 -10.76 9.61 35.54
C LYS A 237 -11.24 9.60 34.10
N ASN A 238 -12.51 9.26 33.87
CA ASN A 238 -13.11 9.20 32.53
C ASN A 238 -12.27 8.37 31.53
N LEU A 239 -11.83 7.17 31.94
CA LEU A 239 -10.99 6.27 31.13
C LEU A 239 -9.60 6.81 30.77
N ARG A 240 -9.09 7.83 31.47
CA ARG A 240 -7.73 8.38 31.27
C ARG A 240 -7.02 8.68 32.57
N CYS A 241 -5.70 8.82 32.50
CA CYS A 241 -4.90 9.24 33.64
C CYS A 241 -4.99 10.75 33.90
N SER A 242 -5.48 11.11 35.08
CA SER A 242 -5.37 12.44 35.65
C SER A 242 -4.04 12.53 36.42
N CYS A 243 -3.05 13.18 35.83
CA CYS A 243 -1.72 13.27 36.40
C CYS A 243 -1.62 14.26 37.55
N ALA A 244 -0.68 14.02 38.46
CA ALA A 244 -0.26 15.00 39.45
C ALA A 244 0.39 16.21 38.74
N THR A 245 0.35 17.39 39.37
CA THR A 245 0.79 18.67 38.78
C THR A 245 2.23 18.69 38.24
N SER A 246 3.09 17.76 38.66
CA SER A 246 4.48 17.65 38.24
C SER A 246 4.73 16.61 37.15
N TYR A 247 3.70 15.92 36.67
CA TYR A 247 3.81 14.88 35.64
C TYR A 247 2.75 15.06 34.55
N HIS A 248 3.05 14.54 33.37
CA HIS A 248 2.16 14.56 32.21
C HIS A 248 2.44 13.34 31.30
N GLY A 249 1.82 13.31 30.13
CA GLY A 249 1.77 12.14 29.25
C GLY A 249 0.57 11.22 29.53
N GLU A 250 0.30 10.30 28.61
CA GLU A 250 -0.90 9.45 28.62
C GLU A 250 -1.05 8.59 29.89
N ASN A 251 0.05 8.19 30.52
CA ASN A 251 0.07 7.45 31.79
C ASN A 251 0.89 8.15 32.89
N CYS A 252 1.07 9.48 32.79
CA CYS A 252 1.83 10.28 33.77
C CYS A 252 3.30 9.89 33.89
N GLN A 253 3.88 9.38 32.82
CA GLN A 253 5.23 8.83 32.77
C GLN A 253 6.32 9.90 32.71
N VAL A 254 6.00 11.11 32.24
CA VAL A 254 6.97 12.17 32.02
C VAL A 254 6.84 13.26 33.09
N GLN A 255 7.96 13.75 33.61
CA GLN A 255 8.01 14.83 34.59
C GLN A 255 8.00 16.21 33.89
N ASN A 256 7.26 17.18 34.44
CA ASN A 256 7.10 18.56 33.93
C ASN A 256 8.37 19.44 34.09
N LYS A 257 9.56 18.90 33.78
CA LYS A 257 10.84 19.64 33.83
C LYS A 257 11.24 20.23 32.49
N GLN A 258 10.66 19.74 31.40
CA GLN A 258 11.00 20.14 30.03
C GLN A 258 9.71 20.32 29.22
N SER A 259 9.73 21.25 28.27
CA SER A 259 8.68 21.34 27.25
C SER A 259 8.82 20.15 26.32
N VAL A 260 7.80 19.29 26.30
CA VAL A 260 7.78 18.07 25.50
C VAL A 260 6.43 17.93 24.79
N TRP A 261 6.41 17.14 23.73
CA TRP A 261 5.21 16.86 22.95
C TRP A 261 4.56 15.56 23.42
N ASP A 262 3.31 15.65 23.88
CA ASP A 262 2.51 14.46 24.14
C ASP A 262 1.74 14.05 22.89
N ARG A 263 1.79 12.75 22.57
CA ARG A 263 0.92 12.17 21.56
C ARG A 263 -0.47 11.95 22.15
N ILE A 264 -1.46 12.64 21.61
CA ILE A 264 -2.86 12.40 21.93
C ILE A 264 -3.40 11.27 21.05
N THR A 265 -3.77 10.14 21.65
CA THR A 265 -4.50 9.08 20.96
C THR A 265 -5.99 9.45 20.90
N ALA A 266 -6.56 9.40 19.69
CA ALA A 266 -7.96 9.70 19.44
C ALA A 266 -8.57 8.60 18.56
N ASP A 267 -9.72 8.08 18.99
CA ASP A 267 -10.46 7.10 18.22
C ASP A 267 -11.06 7.76 16.96
N ARG A 268 -11.09 7.02 15.85
CA ARG A 268 -11.64 7.48 14.55
C ARG A 268 -10.97 8.76 14.03
N ALA A 269 -9.66 8.90 14.25
CA ALA A 269 -8.91 9.99 13.65
C ALA A 269 -9.04 10.00 12.12
N PRO A 270 -9.11 11.19 11.48
CA PRO A 270 -9.08 11.28 10.03
C PRO A 270 -7.75 10.76 9.48
N ALA A 271 -7.70 10.50 8.18
CA ALA A 271 -6.45 10.18 7.51
C ALA A 271 -5.38 11.26 7.80
N GLY A 272 -4.14 10.82 7.96
CA GLY A 272 -3.00 11.73 8.15
C GLY A 272 -2.94 12.76 7.02
N ARG A 273 -2.64 14.01 7.34
CA ARG A 273 -2.61 15.09 6.35
C ARG A 273 -1.48 16.06 6.65
N ALA A 274 -0.68 16.37 5.65
CA ALA A 274 0.33 17.41 5.65
C ALA A 274 -0.20 18.69 4.99
N SER A 275 0.46 19.82 5.21
CA SER A 275 0.15 21.10 4.56
C SER A 275 -1.33 21.53 4.64
N HIS A 276 -2.00 21.11 5.71
CA HIS A 276 -3.34 21.57 6.07
C HIS A 276 -3.22 22.85 6.90
N ALA A 277 -4.27 23.67 6.91
CA ALA A 277 -4.34 24.83 7.79
C ALA A 277 -5.26 24.54 8.97
N SER A 278 -4.86 25.00 10.17
CA SER A 278 -5.63 24.78 11.39
C SER A 278 -5.81 26.04 12.22
N VAL A 279 -6.95 26.13 12.90
CA VAL A 279 -7.31 27.22 13.80
C VAL A 279 -7.99 26.69 15.05
N ILE A 280 -7.79 27.36 16.18
CA ILE A 280 -8.49 27.03 17.43
C ILE A 280 -9.74 27.91 17.54
N ILE A 281 -10.89 27.28 17.72
CA ILE A 281 -12.18 27.92 17.98
C ILE A 281 -12.74 27.30 19.25
N ASP A 282 -12.81 28.11 20.32
CA ASP A 282 -13.20 27.65 21.65
C ASP A 282 -12.35 26.44 22.08
N ASP A 283 -12.96 25.33 22.53
CA ASP A 283 -12.25 24.10 22.90
C ASP A 283 -12.09 23.12 21.72
N SER A 284 -11.91 23.62 20.50
CA SER A 284 -11.84 22.76 19.31
C SER A 284 -10.80 23.24 18.30
N ILE A 285 -9.97 22.30 17.83
CA ILE A 285 -9.04 22.50 16.72
C ILE A 285 -9.79 22.19 15.44
N TRP A 286 -9.93 23.18 14.57
CA TRP A 286 -10.42 23.01 13.22
C TRP A 286 -9.23 22.81 12.30
N SER A 287 -9.30 21.81 11.42
CA SER A 287 -8.30 21.54 10.39
C SER A 287 -9.02 21.39 9.06
N VAL A 288 -8.51 22.07 8.02
CA VAL A 288 -9.14 22.10 6.70
C VAL A 288 -8.10 21.78 5.63
N GLY A 289 -8.51 20.95 4.68
CA GLY A 289 -7.71 20.59 3.51
C GLY A 289 -6.42 19.84 3.84
N GLY A 290 -5.37 20.08 3.05
CA GLY A 290 -4.09 19.38 3.12
C GLY A 290 -3.98 18.24 2.10
N GLU A 291 -2.86 17.53 2.15
CA GLU A 291 -2.57 16.39 1.30
C GLU A 291 -2.03 15.20 2.09
N HIS A 292 -2.23 14.00 1.56
CA HIS A 292 -1.55 12.78 2.00
C HIS A 292 -0.44 12.45 0.99
N PHE A 293 0.64 11.82 1.45
CA PHE A 293 1.81 11.50 0.63
C PHE A 293 1.53 10.55 -0.56
N ASN A 294 0.35 9.91 -0.60
CA ASN A 294 -0.13 9.09 -1.71
C ASN A 294 -0.85 9.92 -2.81
N GLY A 295 -0.85 11.24 -2.69
CA GLY A 295 -1.48 12.16 -3.65
C GLY A 295 -2.97 12.43 -3.42
N VAL A 296 -3.58 11.89 -2.34
CA VAL A 296 -4.94 12.29 -1.95
C VAL A 296 -4.91 13.71 -1.40
N ILE A 297 -5.69 14.61 -2.00
CA ILE A 297 -5.86 15.99 -1.54
C ILE A 297 -7.22 16.13 -0.89
N PHE A 298 -7.25 16.69 0.31
CA PHE A 298 -8.47 16.81 1.10
C PHE A 298 -9.17 18.16 0.87
N ASP A 299 -10.51 18.17 0.95
CA ASP A 299 -11.37 19.36 0.91
C ASP A 299 -12.25 19.50 2.16
N ASP A 300 -12.15 18.55 3.10
CA ASP A 300 -13.04 18.45 4.24
C ASP A 300 -12.57 19.28 5.45
N PRO A 301 -13.49 20.00 6.12
CA PRO A 301 -13.25 20.51 7.46
C PRO A 301 -13.44 19.38 8.49
N VAL A 302 -12.40 19.12 9.28
CA VAL A 302 -12.42 18.19 10.41
C VAL A 302 -12.15 18.93 11.70
N VAL A 303 -12.82 18.52 12.77
CA VAL A 303 -12.77 19.18 14.07
C VAL A 303 -12.34 18.20 15.15
N PHE A 304 -11.33 18.58 15.91
CA PHE A 304 -10.89 17.86 17.09
C PHE A 304 -11.30 18.64 18.34
N ASN A 305 -12.21 18.08 19.12
CA ASN A 305 -12.61 18.67 20.39
C ASN A 305 -11.55 18.37 21.46
N LEU A 306 -10.97 19.39 22.08
CA LEU A 306 -9.88 19.26 23.05
C LEU A 306 -10.34 18.58 24.36
N THR A 307 -11.61 18.75 24.72
CA THR A 307 -12.19 18.25 25.97
C THR A 307 -12.60 16.77 25.83
N SER A 308 -13.36 16.42 24.80
CA SER A 308 -13.76 15.03 24.54
C SER A 308 -12.67 14.22 23.85
N ARG A 309 -11.69 14.88 23.22
CA ARG A 309 -10.65 14.29 22.35
C ARG A 309 -11.22 13.40 21.25
N LEU A 310 -12.34 13.83 20.67
CA LEU A 310 -12.98 13.16 19.55
C LEU A 310 -12.82 13.99 18.28
N TRP A 311 -12.55 13.29 17.18
CA TRP A 311 -12.63 13.85 15.84
C TRP A 311 -14.06 13.78 15.31
N THR A 312 -14.52 14.87 14.71
CA THR A 312 -15.79 14.94 14.00
C THR A 312 -15.58 15.55 12.62
N THR A 313 -16.24 14.98 11.62
CA THR A 313 -16.31 15.59 10.29
C THR A 313 -17.41 16.64 10.29
N VAL A 314 -17.14 17.80 9.68
CA VAL A 314 -18.14 18.86 9.55
C VAL A 314 -18.86 18.69 8.24
N VAL A 315 -20.18 18.49 8.32
CA VAL A 315 -21.04 18.49 7.13
C VAL A 315 -21.09 19.92 6.60
N VAL A 316 -20.57 20.10 5.40
CA VAL A 316 -20.65 21.35 4.64
C VAL A 316 -22.02 21.43 3.99
N GLU A 317 -22.74 22.50 4.29
CA GLU A 317 -24.03 22.81 3.71
C GLU A 317 -23.84 23.72 2.49
N GLY A 318 -24.77 23.65 1.53
CA GLY A 318 -24.76 24.50 0.34
C GLY A 318 -24.08 23.91 -0.90
N LYS A 319 -24.18 24.65 -2.02
CA LYS A 319 -23.80 24.17 -3.37
C LYS A 319 -22.35 24.50 -3.74
N HIS A 320 -21.70 25.42 -3.04
CA HIS A 320 -20.37 25.92 -3.39
C HIS A 320 -19.39 25.50 -2.30
N LYS A 321 -18.21 25.02 -2.70
CA LYS A 321 -17.11 24.67 -1.81
C LYS A 321 -15.77 24.86 -2.53
N PRO A 322 -14.70 25.19 -1.81
CA PRO A 322 -13.37 25.24 -2.40
C PRO A 322 -12.97 23.86 -2.93
N ALA A 323 -12.25 23.83 -4.05
CA ALA A 323 -11.57 22.62 -4.49
C ALA A 323 -10.54 22.16 -3.44
N SER A 324 -10.30 20.85 -3.36
CA SER A 324 -9.27 20.25 -2.50
C SER A 324 -7.93 20.93 -2.71
N ARG A 325 -7.29 21.34 -1.61
CA ARG A 325 -6.04 22.10 -1.65
C ARG A 325 -5.19 21.93 -0.41
N PHE A 326 -3.89 22.14 -0.58
CA PHE A 326 -2.88 22.16 0.47
C PHE A 326 -2.06 23.46 0.39
N ASP A 327 -1.21 23.72 1.39
CA ASP A 327 -0.33 24.90 1.46
C ASP A 327 -1.07 26.24 1.46
N HIS A 328 -2.34 26.22 1.85
CA HIS A 328 -3.19 27.39 2.02
C HIS A 328 -3.10 27.93 3.45
N THR A 329 -3.69 29.10 3.68
CA THR A 329 -3.88 29.65 5.02
C THR A 329 -5.33 29.63 5.45
N LEU A 330 -5.56 29.55 6.75
CA LEU A 330 -6.89 29.60 7.37
C LEU A 330 -6.83 30.50 8.59
N VAL A 331 -7.74 31.47 8.67
CA VAL A 331 -7.83 32.41 9.80
C VAL A 331 -9.28 32.58 10.24
N ARG A 332 -9.50 32.81 11.52
CA ARG A 332 -10.82 33.13 12.06
C ARG A 332 -11.03 34.65 12.09
N TYR A 333 -12.17 35.10 11.58
CA TYR A 333 -12.66 36.46 11.81
C TYR A 333 -14.15 36.44 12.12
N LYS A 334 -14.53 36.85 13.33
CA LYS A 334 -15.91 36.76 13.85
C LYS A 334 -16.44 35.32 13.71
N MET A 335 -17.65 35.15 13.16
CA MET A 335 -18.29 33.83 12.93
C MET A 335 -17.92 33.20 11.58
N LYS A 336 -16.82 33.64 10.97
CA LYS A 336 -16.35 33.08 9.71
C LYS A 336 -14.91 32.61 9.82
N LEU A 337 -14.60 31.56 9.07
CA LEU A 337 -13.23 31.20 8.71
C LEU A 337 -12.94 31.74 7.33
N PHE A 338 -11.75 32.30 7.13
CA PHE A 338 -11.28 32.76 5.83
C PHE A 338 -10.10 31.89 5.41
N MET A 339 -10.20 31.34 4.20
CA MET A 339 -9.19 30.52 3.56
C MET A 339 -8.64 31.27 2.35
N PHE A 340 -7.31 31.40 2.27
CA PHE A 340 -6.67 32.09 1.17
C PHE A 340 -5.57 31.25 0.51
N GLY A 341 -5.58 31.26 -0.82
CA GLY A 341 -4.56 30.65 -1.67
C GLY A 341 -4.50 29.12 -1.60
N GLY A 342 -3.30 28.59 -1.74
CA GLY A 342 -2.98 27.16 -1.76
C GLY A 342 -2.77 26.59 -3.16
N VAL A 343 -2.46 25.29 -3.20
CA VAL A 343 -2.27 24.52 -4.43
C VAL A 343 -3.49 23.64 -4.67
N ILE A 344 -4.12 23.79 -5.84
CA ILE A 344 -5.20 22.95 -6.33
C ILE A 344 -4.62 21.96 -7.35
N GLY A 345 -4.87 20.67 -7.15
CA GLY A 345 -4.34 19.63 -8.04
C GLY A 345 -2.81 19.57 -8.02
N ARG A 346 -2.16 19.39 -9.18
CA ARG A 346 -0.72 19.11 -9.22
C ARG A 346 0.18 20.35 -9.08
N LYS A 347 -0.22 21.52 -9.61
CA LYS A 347 0.57 22.77 -9.59
C LYS A 347 -0.25 24.06 -9.77
N ASN A 348 -1.57 24.04 -9.58
CA ASN A 348 -2.39 25.24 -9.80
C ASN A 348 -2.43 26.07 -8.51
N ILE A 349 -1.57 27.09 -8.41
CA ILE A 349 -1.56 28.01 -7.27
C ILE A 349 -2.66 29.04 -7.48
N THR A 350 -3.47 29.29 -6.45
CA THR A 350 -4.62 30.20 -6.55
C THR A 350 -4.46 31.42 -5.64
N SER A 351 -5.22 32.48 -5.95
CA SER A 351 -5.43 33.69 -5.13
C SER A 351 -6.87 33.80 -4.63
N GLU A 352 -7.64 32.72 -4.72
CA GLU A 352 -9.01 32.65 -4.21
C GLU A 352 -9.06 32.93 -2.70
N LEU A 353 -10.02 33.78 -2.30
CA LEU A 353 -10.42 33.99 -0.92
C LEU A 353 -11.80 33.36 -0.68
N TRP A 354 -11.83 32.33 0.13
CA TRP A 354 -13.05 31.65 0.55
C TRP A 354 -13.39 32.03 1.98
N SER A 355 -14.69 32.14 2.30
CA SER A 355 -15.18 32.19 3.67
C SER A 355 -16.10 31.02 3.99
N PHE A 356 -15.99 30.48 5.20
CA PHE A 356 -16.89 29.47 5.76
C PHE A 356 -17.65 30.07 6.93
N ASP A 357 -18.97 30.07 6.85
CA ASP A 357 -19.83 30.56 7.93
C ASP A 357 -20.04 29.46 8.99
N LEU A 358 -19.65 29.74 10.24
CA LEU A 358 -19.72 28.76 11.33
C LEU A 358 -21.16 28.45 11.77
N GLN A 359 -22.13 29.31 11.43
CA GLN A 359 -23.53 29.12 11.78
C GLN A 359 -24.28 28.37 10.67
N THR A 360 -24.14 28.82 9.41
CA THR A 360 -24.85 28.18 8.27
C THR A 360 -24.12 26.97 7.71
N ARG A 361 -22.81 26.83 8.02
CA ARG A 361 -21.90 25.79 7.49
C ARG A 361 -21.74 25.85 5.97
N GLU A 362 -21.89 27.03 5.39
CA GLU A 362 -21.74 27.24 3.95
C GLU A 362 -20.40 27.89 3.60
N TRP A 363 -19.79 27.44 2.50
CA TRP A 363 -18.67 28.15 1.87
C TRP A 363 -19.16 29.20 0.88
N ARG A 364 -18.46 30.34 0.83
CA ARG A 364 -18.67 31.42 -0.14
C ARG A 364 -17.33 31.89 -0.69
N LEU A 365 -17.28 32.10 -2.01
CA LEU A 365 -16.15 32.75 -2.64
C LEU A 365 -16.32 34.26 -2.44
N GLU A 366 -15.41 34.89 -1.68
CA GLU A 366 -15.47 36.32 -1.34
C GLU A 366 -14.72 37.19 -2.36
N GLY A 367 -14.00 36.58 -3.32
CA GLY A 367 -13.26 37.24 -4.40
C GLY A 367 -11.83 36.68 -4.56
N GLY A 368 -11.03 37.28 -5.45
CA GLY A 368 -9.61 36.94 -5.63
C GLY A 368 -9.17 36.49 -7.03
N GLU A 369 -10.07 36.48 -8.02
CA GLU A 369 -9.67 36.26 -9.43
C GLU A 369 -9.02 37.53 -10.01
N ASN A 370 -7.79 37.84 -9.60
CA ASN A 370 -6.98 38.79 -10.34
C ASN A 370 -6.46 38.10 -11.60
N SER A 371 -6.93 38.51 -12.77
CA SER A 371 -6.39 38.06 -14.06
C SER A 371 -4.97 38.56 -14.32
N ASN A 372 -4.48 39.48 -13.47
CA ASN A 372 -3.15 40.05 -13.54
C ASN A 372 -2.24 39.38 -12.51
N VAL A 373 -1.37 38.48 -13.00
CA VAL A 373 -0.41 37.69 -12.20
C VAL A 373 0.53 38.54 -11.34
N MET A 374 0.69 39.84 -11.65
CA MET A 374 1.54 40.76 -10.89
C MET A 374 0.77 41.73 -9.98
N ALA A 375 -0.55 41.68 -9.95
CA ALA A 375 -1.35 42.55 -9.08
C ALA A 375 -1.82 41.81 -7.82
N PRO A 376 -1.63 42.37 -6.61
CA PRO A 376 -2.12 41.75 -5.39
C PRO A 376 -3.67 41.68 -5.37
N PRO A 377 -4.26 40.63 -4.77
CA PRO A 377 -3.57 39.52 -4.10
C PRO A 377 -2.98 38.51 -5.10
N LEU A 378 -1.69 38.21 -4.93
CA LEU A 378 -0.98 37.24 -5.76
C LEU A 378 -1.42 35.82 -5.42
N SER A 379 -1.29 34.91 -6.38
CA SER A 379 -1.47 33.48 -6.12
C SER A 379 -0.32 32.98 -5.22
N LEU A 380 -0.65 32.42 -4.06
CA LEU A 380 0.33 32.06 -3.03
C LEU A 380 0.09 30.65 -2.48
N ALA A 381 1.18 29.94 -2.18
CA ALA A 381 1.23 28.67 -1.47
C ALA A 381 2.40 28.71 -0.46
N GLY A 382 2.31 27.96 0.64
CA GLY A 382 3.36 27.87 1.66
C GLY A 382 3.53 29.17 2.46
N HIS A 383 2.45 29.93 2.61
CA HIS A 383 2.43 31.24 3.28
C HIS A 383 1.70 31.14 4.63
N SER A 384 1.78 32.20 5.44
CA SER A 384 1.03 32.32 6.69
C SER A 384 0.13 33.56 6.67
N ALA A 385 -0.95 33.55 7.44
CA ALA A 385 -1.85 34.68 7.53
C ALA A 385 -2.30 34.92 8.97
N HIS A 386 -2.58 36.17 9.30
CA HIS A 386 -3.06 36.59 10.61
C HIS A 386 -4.07 37.73 10.48
N VAL A 387 -5.04 37.80 11.39
CA VAL A 387 -6.05 38.86 11.38
C VAL A 387 -5.78 39.84 12.51
N THR A 388 -5.72 41.13 12.19
CA THR A 388 -5.59 42.22 13.16
C THR A 388 -6.67 43.26 12.90
N GLY A 389 -7.56 43.46 13.87
CA GLY A 389 -8.75 44.31 13.68
C GLY A 389 -9.66 43.73 12.59
N SER A 390 -9.86 44.46 11.50
CA SER A 390 -10.61 44.01 10.32
C SER A 390 -9.73 43.71 9.10
N GLN A 391 -8.42 43.59 9.29
CA GLN A 391 -7.46 43.36 8.21
C GLN A 391 -6.85 41.96 8.34
N MET A 392 -6.76 41.25 7.22
CA MET A 392 -6.01 40.00 7.09
C MET A 392 -4.64 40.33 6.50
N LEU A 393 -3.59 40.02 7.25
CA LEU A 393 -2.19 40.16 6.83
C LEU A 393 -1.69 38.81 6.33
N ILE A 394 -1.06 38.80 5.16
CA ILE A 394 -0.50 37.59 4.55
C ILE A 394 1.01 37.75 4.47
N PHE A 395 1.74 36.80 5.04
CA PHE A 395 3.20 36.76 5.06
C PHE A 395 3.67 35.60 4.19
N PHE A 396 4.47 35.92 3.17
CA PHE A 396 5.06 34.96 2.25
C PHE A 396 6.53 35.31 2.03
N TRP A 397 7.34 34.30 1.73
CA TRP A 397 8.74 34.48 1.37
C TRP A 397 8.90 34.27 -0.13
N LEU A 398 9.49 35.24 -0.84
CA LEU A 398 9.93 35.05 -2.22
C LEU A 398 11.29 34.35 -2.17
N SER A 399 11.32 33.02 -2.30
CA SER A 399 12.55 32.36 -2.76
C SER A 399 12.57 32.52 -4.28
N SER A 400 13.41 33.43 -4.76
CA SER A 400 13.72 33.66 -6.18
C SER A 400 14.15 32.39 -6.90
#